data_AF-A0A2T6DWE7-F1
#
_entry.id   AF-A0A2T6DWE7-F1
#
_cell.length_a   1.000
_cell.length_b   1.000
_cell.length_c   1.000
_cell.angle_alpha   90.00
_cell.angle_beta   90.00
_cell.angle_gamma   90.00
#
_symmetry.space_group_name_H-M   'P 1'
#
loop_
_entity.id
_entity.type
_entity.pdbx_description
1 polymer ?
#
loop_
_entity_poly.entity_id
_entity_poly.type
_entity_poly.pdbx_seq_one_letter_code
_entity_poly.pdbx_strand_id
1 'polypeptide(L)'
;MDQIRREWAGRDVLLHFQAVDYDATVWVNGVEAGHHRGGFTPFSCNLRGIARPGETVTIVVRARDNAEDPQPRGKQSQKFGNHGCLYTRTTGIWQTMWMEPVPETALCRPRIHKI
;
A
#
# COMPACT_ATOMS: atom_id res chain seq x y z
N MET A 1 11.69 -9.55 -4.90
CA MET A 1 12.90 -8.78 -5.21
C MET A 1 12.55 -7.97 -6.43
N ASP A 2 12.55 -6.66 -6.25
CA ASP A 2 11.91 -5.72 -7.16
C ASP A 2 12.96 -4.73 -7.63
N GLN A 3 12.98 -4.42 -8.92
CA GLN A 3 14.04 -3.62 -9.51
C GLN A 3 13.60 -2.16 -9.68
N ILE A 4 14.36 -1.24 -9.07
CA ILE A 4 14.25 0.18 -9.39
C ILE A 4 14.94 0.40 -10.73
N ARG A 5 14.21 0.89 -11.73
CA ARG A 5 14.77 1.02 -13.08
C ARG A 5 15.81 2.14 -13.14
N ARG A 6 16.90 1.93 -13.89
CA ARG A 6 17.95 2.95 -14.08
C ARG A 6 17.40 4.21 -14.77
N GLU A 7 16.41 4.05 -15.64
CA GLU A 7 15.72 5.14 -16.34
C GLU A 7 14.95 6.09 -15.40
N TRP A 8 14.75 5.72 -14.13
CA TRP A 8 14.11 6.55 -13.11
C TRP A 8 15.10 7.47 -12.37
N ALA A 9 16.35 7.57 -12.85
CA ALA A 9 17.32 8.50 -12.29
C ALA A 9 16.78 9.95 -12.29
N GLY A 10 16.98 10.65 -11.16
CA GLY A 10 16.47 12.01 -10.97
C GLY A 10 14.96 12.11 -10.68
N ARG A 11 14.29 10.97 -10.42
CA ARG A 11 12.89 10.91 -9.99
C ARG A 11 12.79 10.36 -8.57
N ASP A 12 11.75 10.76 -7.85
CA ASP A 12 11.34 10.08 -6.64
C ASP A 12 10.51 8.86 -7.02
N VAL A 13 10.75 7.72 -6.38
CA VAL A 13 9.97 6.50 -6.62
C VAL A 13 8.93 6.36 -5.52
N LEU A 14 7.66 6.38 -5.90
CA LEU A 14 6.55 6.11 -5.01
C LEU A 14 6.14 4.65 -5.13
N LEU A 15 6.02 3.95 -4.00
CA LEU A 15 5.42 2.63 -3.91
C LEU A 15 3.96 2.78 -3.49
N HIS A 16 3.04 2.45 -4.40
CA HIS A 16 1.60 2.60 -4.22
C HIS A 16 0.94 1.29 -3.81
N PHE A 17 -0.05 1.40 -2.93
CA PHE A 17 -0.96 0.32 -2.56
C PHE A 17 -2.39 0.81 -2.71
N GLN A 18 -3.20 0.10 -3.48
CA GLN A 18 -4.62 0.44 -3.60
C GLN A 18 -5.42 0.05 -2.37
N ALA A 19 -5.06 -1.07 -1.74
CA ALA A 19 -5.65 -1.50 -0.48
C ALA A 19 -4.82 -2.64 0.16
N VAL A 20 -4.63 -2.55 1.47
CA VAL A 20 -4.09 -3.61 2.33
C VAL A 20 -4.94 -3.66 3.58
N ASP A 21 -5.54 -4.81 3.91
CA ASP A 21 -6.38 -4.95 5.10
C ASP A 21 -5.60 -5.60 6.25
N TYR A 22 -5.49 -5.01 7.46
CA TYR A 22 -6.04 -3.72 7.90
C TYR A 22 -4.96 -2.73 8.35
N ASP A 23 -4.05 -3.17 9.22
CA ASP A 23 -2.92 -2.40 9.74
C ASP A 23 -1.65 -2.83 9.00
N ALA A 24 -1.24 -2.01 8.05
CA ALA A 24 -0.17 -2.27 7.12
C ALA A 24 1.11 -1.53 7.52
N THR A 25 2.23 -2.24 7.54
CA THR A 25 3.57 -1.65 7.66
C THR A 25 4.44 -2.15 6.52
N VAL A 26 5.17 -1.23 5.88
CA VAL A 26 5.97 -1.49 4.68
C VAL A 26 7.43 -1.20 4.97
N TRP A 27 8.31 -2.16 4.70
CA TRP A 27 9.76 -1.99 4.75
C TRP A 27 10.37 -2.21 3.36
N VAL A 28 11.40 -1.44 3.05
CA VAL A 28 12.23 -1.61 1.86
C VAL A 28 13.68 -1.72 2.31
N ASN A 29 14.33 -2.84 1.96
CA ASN A 29 15.68 -3.19 2.44
C ASN A 29 15.83 -3.10 3.97
N GLY A 30 14.77 -3.47 4.70
CA GLY A 30 14.74 -3.42 6.17
C GLY A 30 14.47 -2.04 6.77
N VAL A 31 14.40 -0.98 5.97
CA VAL A 31 14.04 0.37 6.42
C VAL A 31 12.53 0.56 6.29
N GLU A 32 11.87 1.04 7.33
CA GLU A 32 10.43 1.33 7.27
C GLU A 32 10.15 2.49 6.31
N ALA A 33 9.38 2.20 5.26
CA ALA A 33 9.03 3.16 4.22
C ALA A 33 7.65 3.81 4.48
N GLY A 34 6.80 3.16 5.27
CA GLY A 34 5.54 3.74 5.71
C GLY A 34 4.60 2.77 6.41
N HIS A 35 3.50 3.35 6.90
CA HIS A 35 2.47 2.68 7.67
C HIS A 35 1.09 3.21 7.28
N HIS A 36 0.09 2.33 7.21
CA HIS A 36 -1.29 2.70 6.88
C HIS A 36 -2.30 1.84 7.64
N ARG A 37 -3.35 2.47 8.15
CA ARG A 37 -4.44 1.78 8.84
C ARG A 37 -5.75 2.03 8.10
N GLY A 38 -6.30 0.98 7.50
CA GLY A 38 -7.52 1.05 6.70
C GLY A 38 -7.52 0.10 5.51
N GLY A 39 -8.49 -0.82 5.46
CA GLY A 39 -8.56 -1.87 4.45
C GLY A 39 -9.06 -1.48 3.07
N PHE A 40 -9.58 -0.26 2.87
CA PHE A 40 -10.31 0.12 1.65
C PHE A 40 -9.86 1.45 1.05
N THR A 41 -8.73 1.99 1.52
CA THR A 41 -8.23 3.29 1.04
C THR A 41 -6.79 3.16 0.58
N PRO A 42 -6.42 3.86 -0.52
CA PRO A 42 -5.08 3.78 -1.06
C PRO A 42 -4.08 4.60 -0.22
N PHE A 43 -2.83 4.17 -0.23
CA PHE A 43 -1.70 4.88 0.37
C PHE A 43 -0.43 4.67 -0.47
N SER A 44 0.57 5.53 -0.24
CA SER A 44 1.87 5.45 -0.93
C SER A 44 3.03 5.67 0.04
N CYS A 45 4.16 5.03 -0.23
CA CYS A 45 5.43 5.24 0.47
C CYS A 45 6.43 5.88 -0.50
N ASN A 46 7.09 6.98 -0.11
CA ASN A 46 8.18 7.57 -0.91
C ASN A 46 9.50 6.84 -0.58
N LEU A 47 10.15 6.27 -1.58
CA LEU A 47 11.39 5.50 -1.42
C LEU A 47 12.66 6.36 -1.51
N ARG A 48 12.53 7.69 -1.57
CA ARG A 48 13.65 8.63 -1.58
C ARG A 48 14.57 8.37 -0.40
N GLY A 49 15.86 8.16 -0.70
CA GLY A 49 16.88 7.87 0.30
C GLY A 49 16.92 6.42 0.80
N ILE A 50 15.93 5.60 0.47
CA ILE A 50 15.86 4.18 0.85
C ILE A 50 16.35 3.28 -0.29
N ALA A 51 16.02 3.63 -1.54
CA ALA A 51 16.39 2.86 -2.73
C ALA A 51 16.99 3.76 -3.82
N ARG A 52 17.93 3.21 -4.61
CA ARG A 52 18.60 3.94 -5.70
C ARG A 52 18.22 3.41 -7.08
N PRO A 53 18.28 4.25 -8.14
CA PRO A 53 18.10 3.79 -9.51
C PRO A 53 19.06 2.66 -9.89
N GLY A 54 18.53 1.58 -10.46
CA GLY A 54 19.28 0.39 -10.83
C GLY A 54 19.48 -0.63 -9.70
N GLU A 55 18.99 -0.35 -8.50
CA GLU A 55 19.07 -1.26 -7.36
C GLU A 55 17.93 -2.30 -7.38
N THR A 56 18.24 -3.52 -6.95
CA THR A 56 17.23 -4.53 -6.60
C THR A 56 16.94 -4.43 -5.12
N VAL A 57 15.68 -4.22 -4.77
CA VAL A 57 15.23 -4.06 -3.39
C VAL A 57 14.37 -5.23 -2.93
N THR A 58 14.34 -5.45 -1.61
CA THR A 58 13.39 -6.34 -0.97
C THR A 58 12.31 -5.51 -0.30
N ILE A 59 11.07 -5.67 -0.75
CA ILE A 59 9.89 -5.07 -0.15
C ILE A 59 9.24 -6.10 0.79
N VAL A 60 9.06 -5.73 2.05
CA VAL A 60 8.36 -6.53 3.05
C VAL A 60 7.11 -5.77 3.46
N VAL A 61 5.96 -6.43 3.40
CA VAL A 61 4.69 -5.85 3.84
C VAL A 61 4.11 -6.74 4.93
N ARG A 62 3.88 -6.16 6.11
CA ARG A 62 3.11 -6.80 7.17
C ARG A 62 1.71 -6.25 7.13
N ALA A 63 0.71 -7.13 7.03
CA ALA A 63 -0.69 -6.79 7.23
C ALA A 63 -1.19 -7.49 8.49
N ARG A 64 -1.54 -6.70 9.51
CA ARG A 64 -2.20 -7.20 10.73
C ARG A 64 -3.70 -6.97 10.58
N ASP A 65 -4.45 -8.05 10.69
CA ASP A 65 -5.90 -8.03 10.54
C ASP A 65 -6.53 -9.09 11.46
N ASN A 66 -6.92 -8.67 12.65
CA ASN A 66 -7.59 -9.55 13.60
C ASN A 66 -9.11 -9.50 13.35
N ALA A 67 -9.73 -10.66 13.17
CA ALA A 67 -11.16 -10.78 12.85
C ALA A 67 -12.08 -10.24 13.97
N GLU A 68 -11.58 -10.20 15.19
CA GLU A 68 -12.35 -9.80 16.37
C GLU A 68 -12.17 -8.32 16.71
N ASP A 69 -11.21 -7.63 16.08
CA ASP A 69 -10.98 -6.21 16.37
C ASP A 69 -12.14 -5.34 15.84
N PRO A 70 -12.47 -4.24 16.55
CA PRO A 70 -13.50 -3.30 16.15
C PRO A 70 -12.99 -2.42 14.99
N GLN A 71 -13.14 -2.93 13.76
CA GLN A 71 -12.75 -2.24 12.52
C GLN A 71 -13.88 -2.30 11.46
N PRO A 72 -13.92 -1.34 10.52
CA PRO A 72 -14.86 -1.38 9.41
C PRO A 72 -14.65 -2.63 8.55
N ARG A 73 -15.69 -3.48 8.41
CA ARG A 73 -15.61 -4.74 7.65
C ARG A 73 -16.73 -4.96 6.64
N GLY A 74 -17.73 -4.08 6.58
CA GLY A 74 -18.89 -4.24 5.69
C GLY A 74 -19.58 -5.60 5.89
N LYS A 75 -19.91 -6.30 4.79
CA LYS A 75 -20.53 -7.64 4.81
C LYS A 75 -19.50 -8.78 4.87
N GLN A 76 -18.42 -8.60 5.63
CA GLN A 76 -17.41 -9.64 5.80
C GLN A 76 -17.57 -10.38 7.13
N SER A 77 -17.38 -11.69 7.07
CA SER A 77 -17.49 -12.62 8.20
C SER A 77 -16.29 -12.51 9.13
N GLN A 78 -16.53 -12.59 10.44
CA GLN A 78 -15.46 -12.77 11.43
C GLN A 78 -14.95 -14.22 11.43
N LYS A 79 -15.77 -15.18 10.99
CA LYS A 79 -15.36 -16.58 10.83
C LYS A 79 -14.41 -16.72 9.64
N PHE A 80 -13.75 -17.87 9.54
CA PHE A 80 -12.83 -18.14 8.43
C PHE A 80 -13.55 -18.16 7.08
N GLY A 81 -14.76 -18.73 7.04
CA GLY A 81 -15.62 -18.75 5.84
C GLY A 81 -16.84 -17.84 5.96
N ASN A 82 -17.68 -17.90 4.93
CA ASN A 82 -18.99 -17.26 4.90
C ASN A 82 -19.85 -17.73 6.10
N HIS A 83 -20.65 -16.82 6.64
CA HIS A 83 -21.53 -17.12 7.77
C HIS A 83 -22.80 -16.26 7.72
N GLY A 84 -23.96 -16.91 7.71
CA GLY A 84 -25.23 -16.22 7.49
C GLY A 84 -25.21 -15.46 6.16
N CYS A 85 -25.51 -14.16 6.19
CA CYS A 85 -25.45 -13.28 5.03
C CYS A 85 -24.10 -12.56 4.84
N LEU A 86 -23.05 -12.99 5.54
CA LEU A 86 -21.71 -12.40 5.47
C LEU A 86 -20.78 -13.26 4.59
N TYR A 87 -20.00 -12.58 3.75
CA TYR A 87 -19.02 -13.20 2.84
C TYR A 87 -17.70 -13.49 3.56
N THR A 88 -16.87 -14.35 2.98
CA THR A 88 -15.49 -14.56 3.43
C THR A 88 -14.75 -13.23 3.50
N ARG A 89 -13.98 -13.02 4.58
CA ARG A 89 -13.20 -11.80 4.76
C ARG A 89 -12.08 -11.66 3.73
N THR A 90 -11.78 -10.42 3.39
CA THR A 90 -10.65 -10.05 2.56
C THR A 90 -9.54 -9.56 3.48
N THR A 91 -8.36 -10.16 3.40
CA THR A 91 -7.23 -9.85 4.29
C THR A 91 -5.96 -9.60 3.47
N GLY A 92 -4.99 -8.86 4.01
CA GLY A 92 -3.70 -8.67 3.35
C GLY A 92 -3.77 -7.74 2.13
N ILE A 93 -2.82 -7.87 1.20
CA ILE A 93 -2.77 -7.07 -0.03
C ILE A 93 -3.81 -7.62 -1.01
N TRP A 94 -4.97 -6.97 -1.10
CA TRP A 94 -6.10 -7.48 -1.89
C TRP A 94 -6.45 -6.62 -3.11
N GLN A 95 -5.70 -5.53 -3.31
CA GLN A 95 -5.73 -4.70 -4.51
C GLN A 95 -4.31 -4.47 -5.04
N THR A 96 -4.21 -3.90 -6.24
CA THR A 96 -2.94 -3.67 -6.93
C THR A 96 -1.94 -2.87 -6.10
N MET A 97 -0.67 -3.25 -6.20
CA MET A 97 0.47 -2.43 -5.81
C MET A 97 1.37 -2.18 -7.03
N TRP A 98 2.00 -1.01 -7.10
CA TRP A 98 2.96 -0.67 -8.16
C TRP A 98 3.99 0.36 -7.69
N MET A 99 5.06 0.51 -8.45
CA MET A 99 6.01 1.62 -8.30
C MET A 99 5.82 2.63 -9.42
N GLU A 100 5.89 3.91 -9.10
CA GLU A 100 5.76 5.02 -10.03
C GLU A 100 6.93 6.00 -9.89
N PRO A 101 7.64 6.35 -10.98
CA PRO A 101 8.63 7.43 -10.96
C PRO A 101 7.95 8.79 -11.09
N VAL A 102 8.14 9.66 -10.10
CA VAL A 102 7.51 10.98 -10.02
C VAL A 102 8.59 12.08 -10.10
N PRO A 103 8.41 13.15 -10.90
CA PRO A 103 9.31 14.31 -10.87
C PRO A 103 9.35 14.98 -9.49
N GLU A 104 10.43 15.70 -9.19
CA GLU A 104 10.54 16.51 -7.96
C GLU A 104 9.37 17.50 -7.80
N THR A 105 8.90 18.08 -8.90
CA THR A 105 7.69 18.89 -8.96
C THR A 105 6.57 18.13 -9.66
N ALA A 106 5.51 17.77 -8.92
CA ALA A 106 4.40 16.96 -9.42
C ALA A 106 3.04 17.48 -8.94
N LEU A 107 1.97 17.08 -9.64
CA LEU A 107 0.60 17.25 -9.17
C LEU A 107 0.29 16.20 -8.10
N CYS A 108 -0.22 16.66 -6.96
CA CYS A 108 -0.62 15.79 -5.85
C CYS A 108 -2.13 15.45 -5.93
N ARG A 109 -2.92 15.92 -4.96
CA ARG A 109 -4.38 15.70 -4.90
C ARG A 109 -5.12 16.99 -5.30
N PRO A 110 -5.27 17.29 -6.60
CA PRO A 110 -6.02 18.48 -7.02
C PRO A 110 -7.48 18.35 -6.60
N ARG A 111 -8.08 19.46 -6.17
CA ARG A 111 -9.51 19.57 -5.94
C ARG A 111 -10.10 20.42 -7.06
N ILE A 112 -11.04 19.85 -7.79
CA ILE A 112 -11.72 20.52 -8.91
C ILE A 112 -13.13 20.88 -8.44
N HIS A 113 -13.45 22.16 -8.46
CA HIS A 113 -14.77 22.69 -8.13
C HIS A 113 -15.41 23.25 -9.41
N LYS A 114 -16.70 23.00 -9.63
CA LYS A 114 -17.44 23.66 -10.70
C LYS A 114 -17.68 25.11 -10.30
N ILE A 115 -17.44 26.02 -11.25
CA ILE A 115 -17.82 27.44 -11.18
C ILE A 115 -19.28 27.55 -11.64
#